data_AF-A0A2V7Z898-F1
#
_entry.id   AF-A0A2V7Z898-F1
#
_cell.length_a   1.000
_cell.length_b   1.000
_cell.length_c   1.000
_cell.angle_alpha   90.00
_cell.angle_beta   90.00
_cell.angle_gamma   90.00
#
_symmetry.space_group_name_H-M   'P 1'
#
loop_
_entity.id
_entity.type
_entity.pdbx_description
1 polymer ?
#
loop_
_entity_poly.entity_id
_entity_poly.type
_entity_poly.pdbx_seq_one_letter_code
_entity_poly.pdbx_strand_id
1 'polypeptide(L)' 'MIRVLLAEDQSMVLGALAALLELEPDIEVVGRAHDGREALALLATARPDVVLTDIEMPNLTGLELA' A
#
# COMPACT_ATOMS: atom_id res chain seq x y z
N MET A 1 -9.13 14.47 -0.54
CA MET A 1 -9.13 13.02 -0.27
C MET A 1 -7.91 12.46 -0.98
N ILE A 2 -6.92 12.02 -0.20
CA ILE A 2 -5.64 11.46 -0.65
C ILE A 2 -5.82 9.94 -0.68
N ARG A 3 -5.66 9.35 -1.85
CA ARG A 3 -5.82 7.93 -2.11
C ARG A 3 -4.50 7.22 -1.87
N VAL A 4 -4.44 6.37 -0.86
CA VAL A 4 -3.21 5.68 -0.46
C VAL A 4 -3.31 4.19 -0.80
N LEU A 5 -2.28 3.64 -1.44
CA LEU A 5 -2.08 2.20 -1.57
C LEU A 5 -0.98 1.78 -0.59
N LEU A 6 -1.23 0.69 0.15
CA LEU A 6 -0.28 0.13 1.10
C LEU A 6 0.33 -1.17 0.56
N ALA A 7 1.64 -1.32 0.65
CA ALA A 7 2.37 -2.55 0.32
C ALA A 7 3.30 -2.93 1.49
N GLU A 8 3.00 -4.06 2.13
CA GLU A 8 3.65 -4.52 3.37
C GLU A 8 3.41 -6.03 3.53
N ASP A 9 4.47 -6.83 3.70
CA ASP A 9 4.36 -8.29 3.76
C ASP A 9 3.89 -8.78 5.15
N GLN A 10 4.05 -7.96 6.20
CA GLN A 10 3.55 -8.22 7.53
C GLN A 10 2.08 -7.80 7.68
N SER A 11 1.17 -8.77 7.56
CA SER A 11 -0.28 -8.56 7.66
C SER A 11 -0.74 -7.75 8.88
N MET A 12 -0.08 -7.91 10.03
CA MET A 12 -0.39 -7.14 11.25
C MET A 12 -0.05 -5.65 11.09
N VAL A 13 1.12 -5.33 10.51
CA VAL A 13 1.58 -3.97 10.26
C VAL A 13 0.68 -3.31 9.20
N LEU A 14 0.41 -4.02 8.10
CA LEU A 14 -0.48 -3.57 7.04
C LEU A 14 -1.87 -3.18 7.58
N GLY A 15 -2.44 -4.02 8.46
CA GLY A 15 -3.73 -3.75 9.11
C GLY A 15 -3.68 -2.53 10.05
N ALA A 16 -2.61 -2.39 10.83
CA ALA A 16 -2.43 -1.26 11.75
C ALA A 16 -2.26 0.07 10.99
N LEU A 17 -1.44 0.09 9.94
CA LEU A 17 -1.24 1.27 9.08
C LEU A 17 -2.55 1.69 8.42
N ALA A 18 -3.29 0.73 7.86
CA ALA A 18 -4.58 1.04 7.24
C ALA A 18 -5.57 1.64 8.25
N ALA A 19 -5.68 1.03 9.45
CA ALA A 19 -6.57 1.53 10.49
C ALA A 19 -6.19 2.94 10.96
N LEU A 20 -4.89 3.25 11.09
CA LEU A 20 -4.42 4.57 11.47
C LEU A 20 -4.71 5.63 10.39
N LEU A 21 -4.50 5.29 9.12
CA LEU A 21 -4.76 6.20 8.00
C LEU A 21 -6.27 6.44 7.79
N GLU A 22 -7.11 5.42 7.98
CA GLU A 22 -8.56 5.52 7.87
C GLU A 22 -9.21 6.35 8.99
N LEU A 23 -8.48 6.71 10.05
CA LEU A 23 -8.95 7.67 11.06
C LEU A 23 -8.92 9.12 10.55
N GLU A 24 -8.09 9.42 9.56
CA GLU A 24 -7.98 10.77 9.00
C GLU A 24 -9.05 11.00 7.94
N PRO A 25 -9.87 12.06 8.06
CA PRO A 25 -11.03 12.27 7.20
C PRO A 25 -10.67 12.63 5.75
N ASP A 26 -9.41 12.98 5.48
CA ASP A 26 -8.91 13.33 4.17
C ASP A 26 -8.10 12.20 3.51
N ILE A 27 -7.97 11.02 4.13
CA ILE A 27 -7.23 9.87 3.60
C ILE A 27 -8.18 8.70 3.29
N GLU A 28 -7.97 8.04 2.16
CA GLU A 28 -8.69 6.83 1.74
C GLU A 28 -7.68 5.74 1.37
N VAL A 29 -7.74 4.57 2.01
CA VAL A 29 -6.92 3.41 1.61
C VAL A 29 -7.60 2.69 0.45
N VAL A 30 -7.07 2.86 -0.76
CA VAL A 30 -7.65 2.34 -2.00
C VAL A 30 -7.13 0.96 -2.41
N GLY A 31 -6.15 0.43 -1.68
CA GLY A 31 -5.57 -0.88 -1.93
C GLY A 31 -4.59 -1.30 -0.83
N ARG A 32 -4.49 -2.61 -0.62
CA ARG A 32 -3.58 -3.25 0.32
C ARG A 32 -2.94 -4.44 -0.39
N ALA A 33 -1.62 -4.54 -0.36
CA ALA A 33 -0.83 -5.58 -1.00
C ALA A 33 0.13 -6.21 0.01
N HIS A 34 0.34 -7.52 -0.12
CA HIS A 34 1.27 -8.28 0.71
C HIS A 34 2.64 -8.48 0.07
N ASP A 35 2.80 -8.05 -1.18
CA ASP A 35 4.08 -8.03 -1.88
C ASP A 35 4.09 -6.99 -3.00
N GLY A 36 5.25 -6.72 -3.60
CA GLY A 36 5.36 -5.72 -4.65
C GLY A 36 4.66 -6.10 -5.97
N ARG A 37 4.42 -7.38 -6.24
CA ARG A 37 3.71 -7.82 -7.45
C ARG A 37 2.21 -7.57 -7.34
N GLU A 38 1.63 -7.83 -6.17
CA GLU A 38 0.25 -7.45 -5.85
C GLU A 38 0.09 -5.92 -5.87
N ALA A 39 1.04 -5.18 -5.30
CA ALA A 39 1.04 -3.72 -5.34
C ALA A 39 1.05 -3.20 -6.77
N LEU A 40 1.93 -3.74 -7.62
CA LEU A 40 2.01 -3.39 -9.04
C LEU A 40 0.70 -3.68 -9.80
N ALA A 41 0.04 -4.81 -9.51
CA ALA A 41 -1.24 -5.15 -10.11
C ALA A 41 -2.35 -4.17 -9.69
N LEU A 42 -2.36 -3.76 -8.41
CA LEU A 42 -3.32 -2.80 -7.87
C LEU A 42 -3.09 -1.38 -8.41
N LEU A 43 -1.85 -0.97 -8.70
CA LEU A 43 -1.57 0.34 -9.31
C LEU A 43 -2.34 0.57 -10.61
N ALA A 44 -2.55 -0.47 -11.41
CA ALA A 44 -3.26 -0.38 -12.68
C ALA A 44 -4.75 -0.03 -12.54
N THR A 45 -5.37 -0.37 -11.41
CA THR A 45 -6.82 -0.26 -11.20
C THR A 45 -7.19 0.74 -10.10
N ALA A 46 -6.42 0.78 -9.01
CA ALA A 46 -6.72 1.55 -7.81
C ALA A 46 -6.42 3.05 -7.95
N ARG A 47 -5.55 3.45 -8.89
CA ARG A 47 -5.13 4.86 -9.10
C ARG A 47 -4.89 5.62 -7.79
N PRO A 48 -3.91 5.20 -6.96
CA PRO A 48 -3.55 5.93 -5.76
C PRO A 48 -2.83 7.24 -6.09
N ASP A 49 -2.92 8.21 -5.19
CA ASP A 49 -2.12 9.44 -5.20
C ASP A 49 -0.73 9.18 -4.60
N VAL A 50 -0.66 8.29 -3.59
CA VAL A 50 0.56 7.94 -2.87
C VAL A 50 0.60 6.42 -2.64
N VAL A 51 1.78 5.84 -2.79
CA VAL A 51 2.09 4.47 -2.37
C VAL A 51 2.95 4.52 -1.13
N LEU A 52 2.50 3.88 -0.05
CA LEU A 52 3.34 3.58 1.10
C LEU A 52 3.77 2.11 0.99
N THR A 53 5.05 1.88 0.75
CA THR A 53 5.62 0.56 0.54
C THR A 53 6.73 0.28 1.54
N ASP A 54 6.78 -0.95 2.04
CA ASP A 54 8.00 -1.47 2.65
C ASP A 54 9.08 -1.70 1.59
N ILE A 55 10.35 -1.63 1.99
CA ILE A 55 11.50 -1.88 1.13
C ILE A 55 11.67 -3.38 0.88
N GLU A 56 11.58 -4.19 1.93
CA GLU A 56 11.90 -5.62 1.90
C GLU A 56 10.65 -6.47 1.76
N MET A 57 10.13 -6.57 0.55
CA MET A 57 8.99 -7.45 0.24
C MET A 57 9.40 -8.62 -0.68
N PRO A 58 8.71 -9.78 -0.60
CA PRO A 58 8.85 -10.86 -1.56
C PRO A 58 8.52 -10.42 -3.00
N ASN A 59 8.99 -11.18 -4.00
CA ASN A 59 8.67 -11.06 -5.43
C ASN A 59 9.15 -9.77 -6.14
N LEU A 60 8.86 -8.61 -5.59
CA LEU A 60 9.26 -7.29 -6.07
C LEU A 60 9.40 -6.38 -4.84
N THR A 61 10.57 -5.78 -4.67
CA THR A 61 10.89 -4.92 -3.53
C THR A 61 10.25 -3.55 -3.66
N GLY A 62 10.09 -2.81 -2.56
CA GLY A 62 9.57 -1.43 -2.63
C GLY A 62 10.46 -0.49 -3.44
N LEU A 63 11.76 -0.80 -3.55
CA LEU A 63 12.69 -0.03 -4.38
C LEU A 63 12.53 -0.30 -5.87
N GLU A 64 12.16 -1.52 -6.25
CA GLU A 64 11.83 -1.86 -7.64
C GLU A 64 10.46 -1.34 -8.06
N LEU A 65 9.57 -1.05 -7.09
CA LEU A 65 8.24 -0.50 -7.33
C LEU A 65 8.26 1.02 -7.63
N ALA A 66 9.27 1.74 -7.13
CA ALA A 66 9.41 3.20 -7.23
C ALA A 66 10.03 3.66 -8.56
#